data_AF-A0A246HP30-F1
#
_entry.id   AF-A0A246HP30-F1
#
_cell.length_a   1.000
_cell.length_b   1.000
_cell.length_c   1.000
_cell.angle_alpha   90.00
_cell.angle_beta   90.00
_cell.angle_gamma   90.00
#
_symmetry.space_group_name_H-M   'P 1'
#
loop_
_entity.id
_entity.type
_entity.pdbx_description
1 polymer ?
#
loop_
_entity_poly.entity_id
_entity_poly.type
_entity_poly.pdbx_seq_one_letter_code
_entity_poly.pdbx_strand_id
1 'polypeptide(L)'
;MRCLPLLACLSPLLALLPLQASAAEVCDVPPRFGLSPLAVAIVQTACNEHRLWYRPFIDRDGRAASLSVTEAEDVHLADNGLVAWQRVVGYWRQSGTLSPMGSQPGASSCMAPPGTRYTDSDCRAFLVDNPWSAAFISWVMTRASVPGFTRSPRHIDYIRAAYQNSGPYRMTDPAQEKPAPGDLLCYLRDRRETLSYSGLVQSLGSGAVSHWKSHCEVVIAANMGGDRTLYLIGGNVMNTVALRKLSLDRSGRIELPPAKATAGDGVDLGCTPGREEECSFNRQDWAALLKLVATAPAAVPMGTPDPAPLPAPGATAPPMAAPASQTPMRAPTVVPPRPPIPNANPMPAPPASPSPTRTPTPTPTTLPVPPPPPRTS
;
A
#
# COMPACT_ATOMS: atom_id res chain seq x y z
N MET A 1 -29.49 -5.49 -80.94
CA MET A 1 -28.60 -6.31 -80.08
C MET A 1 -27.29 -5.55 -79.89
N ARG A 2 -27.05 -5.02 -78.68
CA ARG A 2 -25.71 -4.70 -78.14
C ARG A 2 -25.87 -4.32 -76.66
N CYS A 3 -24.99 -4.88 -75.84
CA CYS A 3 -25.11 -5.12 -74.40
C CYS A 3 -25.10 -3.86 -73.51
N LEU A 4 -25.95 -3.86 -72.49
CA LEU A 4 -25.79 -3.05 -71.28
C LEU A 4 -24.73 -3.71 -70.37
N PRO A 5 -23.74 -2.98 -69.82
CA PRO A 5 -22.93 -3.48 -68.72
C PRO A 5 -23.62 -3.18 -67.38
N LEU A 6 -23.84 -4.24 -66.60
CA LEU A 6 -24.25 -4.17 -65.20
C LEU A 6 -23.09 -3.55 -64.40
N LEU A 7 -23.26 -2.32 -63.88
CA LEU A 7 -22.38 -1.79 -62.85
C LEU A 7 -22.73 -2.49 -61.52
N ALA A 8 -21.85 -3.40 -61.11
CA ALA A 8 -21.90 -4.01 -59.79
C ALA A 8 -21.54 -2.94 -58.73
N CYS A 9 -22.53 -2.48 -57.97
CA CYS A 9 -22.33 -1.69 -56.76
C CYS A 9 -21.64 -2.55 -55.69
N LEU A 10 -20.31 -2.49 -55.63
CA LEU A 10 -19.54 -2.91 -54.47
C LEU A 10 -19.74 -1.88 -53.36
N SER A 11 -20.77 -2.09 -52.53
CA SER A 11 -20.89 -1.40 -51.25
C SER A 11 -19.78 -1.91 -50.32
N PRO A 12 -18.86 -1.06 -49.83
CA PRO A 12 -17.92 -1.48 -48.80
C PRO A 12 -18.69 -1.59 -47.50
N LEU A 13 -18.93 -2.82 -47.05
CA LEU A 13 -19.40 -3.10 -45.71
C LEU A 13 -18.25 -2.72 -44.75
N LEU A 14 -18.22 -1.46 -44.31
CA LEU A 14 -17.31 -0.97 -43.30
C LEU A 14 -17.61 -1.76 -42.01
N ALA A 15 -16.77 -2.73 -41.68
CA ALA A 15 -16.82 -3.43 -40.41
C ALA A 15 -16.55 -2.41 -39.30
N LEU A 16 -17.60 -1.93 -38.64
CA LEU A 16 -17.53 -1.22 -37.37
C LEU A 16 -17.01 -2.22 -36.33
N LEU A 17 -15.69 -2.37 -36.25
CA LEU A 17 -15.05 -2.98 -35.10
C LEU A 17 -15.45 -2.13 -33.88
N PRO A 18 -16.08 -2.70 -32.85
CA PRO A 18 -16.41 -1.94 -31.67
C PRO A 18 -15.10 -1.46 -31.05
N LEU A 19 -14.86 -0.15 -31.12
CA LEU A 19 -13.88 0.48 -30.25
C LEU A 19 -14.37 0.18 -28.83
N GLN A 20 -13.70 -0.75 -28.15
CA GLN A 20 -13.79 -0.89 -26.71
C GLN A 20 -13.37 0.46 -26.15
N ALA A 21 -14.32 1.29 -25.73
CA ALA A 21 -14.03 2.50 -25.01
C ALA A 21 -13.35 2.06 -23.72
N SER A 22 -12.03 2.15 -23.64
CA SER A 22 -11.30 1.94 -22.39
C SER A 22 -11.90 2.90 -21.37
N ALA A 23 -12.57 2.36 -20.36
CA ALA A 23 -12.95 3.14 -19.19
C ALA A 23 -11.67 3.73 -18.61
N ALA A 24 -11.58 5.06 -18.56
CA ALA A 24 -10.41 5.73 -18.02
C ALA A 24 -10.34 5.46 -16.51
N GLU A 25 -9.28 4.79 -16.06
CA GLU A 25 -9.02 4.59 -14.64
C GLU A 25 -8.54 5.88 -14.00
N VAL A 26 -8.94 6.15 -12.75
CA VAL A 26 -8.67 7.44 -12.09
C VAL A 26 -7.18 7.80 -12.04
N CYS A 27 -6.31 6.79 -11.91
CA CYS A 27 -4.88 7.01 -11.89
C CYS A 27 -4.29 7.31 -13.27
N ASP A 28 -4.95 6.89 -14.35
CA ASP A 28 -4.51 7.05 -15.74
C ASP A 28 -4.97 8.40 -16.33
N VAL A 29 -5.84 9.13 -15.63
CA VAL A 29 -6.29 10.47 -16.02
C VAL A 29 -5.31 11.54 -15.53
N PRO A 30 -4.89 12.50 -16.39
CA PRO A 30 -4.07 13.62 -15.95
C PRO A 30 -4.72 14.40 -14.80
N PRO A 31 -3.94 14.88 -13.81
CA PRO A 31 -4.48 15.69 -12.73
C PRO A 31 -5.24 16.91 -13.29
N ARG A 32 -6.33 17.28 -12.63
CA ARG A 32 -7.10 18.46 -13.02
C ARG A 32 -6.25 19.74 -12.92
N PHE A 33 -6.53 20.70 -13.79
CA PHE A 33 -5.99 22.04 -13.68
C PHE A 33 -6.32 22.65 -12.31
N GLY A 34 -5.38 23.43 -11.77
CA GLY A 34 -5.52 24.12 -10.48
C GLY A 34 -5.09 23.31 -9.25
N LEU A 35 -4.64 22.07 -9.40
CA LEU A 35 -4.01 21.33 -8.31
C LEU A 35 -2.60 21.87 -8.03
N SER A 36 -2.23 21.90 -6.75
CA SER A 36 -0.88 22.26 -6.35
C SER A 36 0.12 21.18 -6.81
N PRO A 37 1.38 21.53 -7.13
CA PRO A 37 2.40 20.55 -7.46
C PRO A 37 2.56 19.47 -6.38
N LEU A 38 2.39 19.85 -5.11
CA LEU A 38 2.44 18.91 -3.99
C LEU A 38 1.29 17.90 -4.02
N ALA A 39 0.05 18.34 -4.25
CA ALA A 39 -1.10 17.45 -4.39
C ALA A 39 -0.90 16.46 -5.54
N VAL A 40 -0.37 16.93 -6.67
CA VAL A 40 -0.03 16.07 -7.83
C VAL A 40 1.00 15.01 -7.44
N ALA A 41 2.07 15.38 -6.74
CA ALA A 41 3.11 14.43 -6.32
C ALA A 41 2.58 13.35 -5.35
N ILE A 42 1.73 13.73 -4.39
CA ILE A 42 1.08 12.80 -3.45
C ILE A 42 0.22 11.79 -4.23
N VAL A 43 -0.64 12.29 -5.12
CA VAL A 43 -1.55 11.46 -5.92
C VAL A 43 -0.79 10.51 -6.84
N GLN A 44 0.22 11.01 -7.56
CA GLN A 44 1.04 10.17 -8.44
C GLN A 44 1.76 9.07 -7.66
N THR A 45 2.29 9.40 -6.49
CA THR A 45 2.97 8.42 -5.62
C THR A 45 2.01 7.29 -5.21
N ALA A 46 0.82 7.62 -4.72
CA ALA A 46 -0.17 6.63 -4.32
C ALA A 46 -0.69 5.80 -5.52
N CYS A 47 -0.97 6.45 -6.65
CA CYS A 47 -1.40 5.79 -7.88
C CYS A 47 -0.37 4.81 -8.44
N ASN A 48 0.92 5.14 -8.37
CA ASN A 48 1.98 4.24 -8.81
C ASN A 48 2.01 2.95 -7.99
N GLU A 49 1.82 3.04 -6.66
CA GLU A 49 1.72 1.84 -5.83
C GLU A 49 0.45 1.04 -6.13
N HIS A 50 -0.71 1.68 -6.25
CA HIS A 50 -1.94 0.97 -6.57
C HIS A 50 -1.86 0.19 -7.90
N ARG A 51 -1.23 0.77 -8.93
CA ARG A 51 -0.95 0.06 -10.19
C ARG A 51 -0.02 -1.12 -9.99
N LEU A 52 1.04 -0.93 -9.20
CA LEU A 52 2.03 -1.95 -8.89
C LEU A 52 1.39 -3.15 -8.17
N TRP A 53 0.39 -2.91 -7.33
CA TRP A 53 -0.36 -3.92 -6.58
C TRP A 53 -1.50 -4.59 -7.36
N TYR A 54 -1.51 -4.51 -8.71
CA TYR A 54 -2.53 -5.11 -9.58
C TYR A 54 -3.94 -4.50 -9.46
N ARG A 55 -4.02 -3.24 -9.03
CA ARG A 55 -5.25 -2.43 -9.03
C ARG A 55 -6.47 -3.03 -8.25
N PRO A 56 -6.30 -3.59 -7.04
CA PRO A 56 -7.43 -4.09 -6.24
C PRO A 56 -8.30 -2.95 -5.78
N PHE A 57 -9.62 -3.15 -5.73
CA PHE A 57 -10.52 -2.05 -5.36
C PHE A 57 -11.74 -2.48 -4.56
N ILE A 58 -12.27 -1.50 -3.84
CA ILE A 58 -13.57 -1.53 -3.18
C ILE A 58 -14.50 -0.63 -3.99
N ASP A 59 -15.57 -1.21 -4.53
CA ASP A 59 -16.56 -0.47 -5.31
C ASP A 59 -17.42 0.46 -4.44
N ARG A 60 -18.39 1.15 -5.06
CA ARG A 60 -19.25 2.11 -4.36
C ARG A 60 -20.21 1.45 -3.37
N ASP A 61 -20.58 0.19 -3.62
CA ASP A 61 -21.42 -0.60 -2.73
C ASP A 61 -20.59 -1.18 -1.56
N GLY A 62 -19.26 -1.14 -1.68
CA GLY A 62 -18.32 -1.62 -0.69
C GLY A 62 -17.90 -3.06 -0.89
N ARG A 63 -18.07 -3.62 -2.10
CA ARG A 63 -17.59 -4.96 -2.46
C ARG A 63 -16.12 -4.91 -2.87
N ALA A 64 -15.37 -5.89 -2.39
CA ALA A 64 -13.98 -6.13 -2.75
C ALA A 64 -13.88 -6.81 -4.12
N ALA A 65 -12.96 -6.36 -4.97
CA ALA A 65 -12.69 -6.95 -6.27
C ALA A 65 -11.20 -6.90 -6.63
N SER A 66 -10.80 -7.80 -7.55
CA SER A 66 -9.46 -7.84 -8.15
C SER A 66 -8.30 -8.03 -7.14
N LEU A 67 -8.52 -8.77 -6.05
CA LEU A 67 -7.47 -9.07 -5.07
C LEU A 67 -6.57 -10.21 -5.58
N SER A 68 -5.37 -9.87 -6.06
CA SER A 68 -4.42 -10.84 -6.63
C SER A 68 -3.28 -11.23 -5.69
N VAL A 69 -2.80 -10.31 -4.86
CA VAL A 69 -1.63 -10.51 -3.98
C VAL A 69 -1.82 -9.72 -2.67
N THR A 70 -1.38 -10.33 -1.56
CA THR A 70 -1.48 -9.75 -0.22
C THR A 70 -0.12 -9.50 0.44
N GLU A 71 -0.14 -8.67 1.47
CA GLU A 71 0.99 -8.00 2.14
C GLU A 71 2.17 -8.87 2.56
N ALA A 72 1.96 -10.17 2.78
CA ALA A 72 2.99 -11.10 3.25
C ALA A 72 3.32 -12.18 2.23
N GLU A 73 2.89 -12.07 0.98
CA GLU A 73 3.15 -13.06 -0.06
C GLU A 73 4.55 -12.91 -0.69
N ASP A 74 5.09 -14.05 -1.12
CA ASP A 74 6.37 -14.15 -1.86
C ASP A 74 6.12 -14.19 -3.38
N VAL A 75 5.27 -13.27 -3.83
CA VAL A 75 4.85 -13.13 -5.23
C VAL A 75 5.27 -11.75 -5.74
N HIS A 76 5.79 -11.70 -6.96
CA HIS A 76 6.22 -10.45 -7.58
C HIS A 76 5.03 -9.52 -7.84
N LEU A 77 5.26 -8.23 -7.63
CA LEU A 77 4.32 -7.19 -8.03
C LEU A 77 4.33 -7.00 -9.56
N ALA A 78 3.44 -6.15 -10.07
CA ALA A 78 3.17 -6.05 -11.51
C ALA A 78 4.37 -5.65 -12.38
N ASP A 79 5.43 -5.09 -11.78
CA ASP A 79 6.68 -4.73 -12.46
C ASP A 79 7.71 -5.87 -12.50
N ASN A 80 7.38 -7.06 -11.99
CA ASN A 80 8.32 -8.16 -11.76
C ASN A 80 9.54 -7.76 -10.92
N GLY A 81 9.41 -6.71 -10.09
CA GLY A 81 10.47 -6.17 -9.26
C GLY A 81 10.53 -6.85 -7.89
N LEU A 82 10.11 -6.13 -6.84
CA LEU A 82 10.06 -6.71 -5.50
C LEU A 82 8.85 -7.65 -5.35
N VAL A 83 9.02 -8.69 -4.53
CA VAL A 83 7.88 -9.46 -4.02
C VAL A 83 7.08 -8.65 -3.00
N ALA A 84 5.80 -8.96 -2.84
CA ALA A 84 4.85 -8.17 -2.06
C ALA A 84 5.36 -7.88 -0.63
N TRP A 85 5.81 -8.90 0.11
CA TRP A 85 6.30 -8.68 1.48
C TRP A 85 7.51 -7.75 1.55
N GLN A 86 8.44 -7.84 0.59
CA GLN A 86 9.59 -6.94 0.53
C GLN A 86 9.17 -5.50 0.22
N ARG A 87 8.12 -5.32 -0.62
CA ARG A 87 7.57 -3.99 -0.88
C ARG A 87 6.99 -3.36 0.37
N VAL A 88 6.23 -4.13 1.16
CA VAL A 88 5.65 -3.64 2.41
C VAL A 88 6.74 -3.28 3.44
N VAL A 89 7.77 -4.11 3.58
CA VAL A 89 8.96 -3.76 4.39
C VAL A 89 9.60 -2.46 3.91
N GLY A 90 9.63 -2.24 2.59
CA GLY A 90 10.06 -0.98 1.98
C GLY A 90 9.33 0.23 2.51
N TYR A 91 8.00 0.17 2.65
CA TYR A 91 7.21 1.28 3.21
C TYR A 91 7.61 1.60 4.65
N TRP A 92 7.79 0.57 5.49
CA TRP A 92 8.24 0.72 6.87
C TRP A 92 9.64 1.34 6.97
N ARG A 93 10.60 0.82 6.21
CA ARG A 93 12.00 1.27 6.26
C ARG A 93 12.17 2.68 5.72
N GLN A 94 11.66 2.93 4.51
CA GLN A 94 11.93 4.17 3.79
C GLN A 94 11.18 5.38 4.36
N SER A 95 10.07 5.16 5.07
CA SER A 95 9.39 6.23 5.82
C SER A 95 10.01 6.49 7.20
N GLY A 96 10.88 5.59 7.68
CA GLY A 96 11.47 5.64 9.03
C GLY A 96 10.53 5.16 10.13
N THR A 97 9.37 4.56 9.79
CA THR A 97 8.39 4.10 10.79
C THR A 97 8.69 2.73 11.36
N LEU A 98 9.67 1.98 10.81
CA LEU A 98 10.07 0.68 11.35
C LEU A 98 10.81 0.78 12.69
N SER A 99 11.68 1.78 12.86
CA SER A 99 12.50 1.91 14.07
C SER A 99 11.66 2.05 15.36
N PRO A 100 10.58 2.88 15.38
CA PRO A 100 9.65 2.92 16.51
C PRO A 100 8.95 1.58 16.84
N MET A 101 8.97 0.62 15.93
CA MET A 101 8.37 -0.71 16.11
C MET A 101 9.35 -1.74 16.68
N GLY A 102 10.57 -1.34 17.08
CA GLY A 102 11.64 -2.27 17.47
C GLY A 102 11.33 -3.22 18.64
N SER A 103 10.31 -2.94 19.45
CA SER A 103 9.83 -3.84 20.51
C SER A 103 8.83 -4.88 20.03
N GLN A 104 8.32 -4.78 18.80
CA GLN A 104 7.37 -5.72 18.25
C GLN A 104 8.10 -6.97 17.74
N PRO A 105 7.55 -8.18 17.97
CA PRO A 105 8.07 -9.41 17.37
C PRO A 105 8.25 -9.29 15.86
N GLY A 106 9.37 -9.78 15.33
CA GLY A 106 9.71 -9.74 13.90
C GLY A 106 10.18 -8.38 13.36
N ALA A 107 10.10 -7.28 14.12
CA ALA A 107 10.54 -5.96 13.64
C ALA A 107 12.05 -5.90 13.35
N SER A 108 12.87 -6.57 14.17
CA SER A 108 14.32 -6.68 13.95
C SER A 108 14.65 -7.51 12.70
N SER A 109 13.92 -8.58 12.46
CA SER A 109 14.00 -9.37 11.22
C SER A 109 13.60 -8.54 10.00
N CYS A 110 12.61 -7.65 10.14
CA CYS A 110 12.28 -6.67 9.11
C CYS A 110 13.27 -5.52 8.97
N MET A 111 14.28 -5.39 9.84
CA MET A 111 15.42 -4.48 9.62
C MET A 111 16.59 -5.18 8.91
N ALA A 112 16.73 -6.50 9.09
CA ALA A 112 17.80 -7.29 8.49
C ALA A 112 17.65 -7.43 6.96
N PRO A 113 18.74 -7.54 6.19
CA PRO A 113 18.66 -7.88 4.77
C PRO A 113 17.87 -9.19 4.55
N PRO A 114 16.96 -9.24 3.55
CA PRO A 114 16.31 -10.49 3.15
C PRO A 114 17.33 -11.57 2.75
N GLY A 115 16.97 -12.84 2.88
CA GLY A 115 17.74 -13.94 2.29
C GLY A 115 17.90 -15.20 3.12
N THR A 116 17.31 -15.27 4.32
CA THR A 116 17.22 -16.53 5.07
C THR A 116 15.78 -16.83 5.39
N ARG A 117 15.39 -18.11 5.30
CA ARG A 117 14.01 -18.53 5.60
C ARG A 117 13.55 -18.10 6.99
N TYR A 118 14.45 -18.13 7.98
CA TYR A 118 14.15 -17.71 9.34
C TYR A 118 13.81 -16.22 9.42
N THR A 119 14.73 -15.35 8.97
CA THR A 119 14.52 -13.89 9.01
C THR A 119 13.33 -13.46 8.17
N ASP A 120 13.16 -14.07 6.99
CA ASP A 120 12.13 -13.67 6.05
C ASP A 120 10.75 -14.10 6.57
N SER A 121 10.64 -15.29 7.17
CA SER A 121 9.38 -15.76 7.75
C SER A 121 8.98 -14.98 9.01
N ASP A 122 9.95 -14.65 9.87
CA ASP A 122 9.73 -13.84 11.07
C ASP A 122 9.33 -12.40 10.70
N CYS A 123 9.97 -11.81 9.69
CA CYS A 123 9.56 -10.51 9.17
C CYS A 123 8.16 -10.55 8.55
N ARG A 124 7.82 -11.59 7.78
CA ARG A 124 6.48 -11.73 7.20
C ARG A 124 5.39 -11.85 8.27
N ALA A 125 5.67 -12.51 9.40
CA ALA A 125 4.76 -12.53 10.55
C ALA A 125 4.55 -11.12 11.12
N PHE A 126 5.61 -10.33 11.27
CA PHE A 126 5.49 -8.93 11.68
C PHE A 126 4.55 -8.13 10.77
N LEU A 127 4.63 -8.31 9.44
CA LEU A 127 3.79 -7.58 8.48
C LEU A 127 2.31 -7.90 8.62
N VAL A 128 1.97 -9.16 8.93
CA VAL A 128 0.59 -9.60 9.16
C VAL A 128 0.05 -9.06 10.49
N ASP A 129 0.87 -9.09 11.55
CA ASP A 129 0.45 -8.72 12.89
C ASP A 129 0.41 -7.19 13.11
N ASN A 130 1.13 -6.42 12.28
CA ASN A 130 1.28 -4.98 12.45
C ASN A 130 0.70 -4.23 11.22
N PRO A 131 -0.47 -3.57 11.37
CA PRO A 131 -1.08 -2.85 10.27
C PRO A 131 -0.17 -1.77 9.68
N TRP A 132 0.14 -1.87 8.39
CA TRP A 132 1.13 -1.03 7.71
C TRP A 132 0.55 0.18 6.98
N SER A 133 -0.77 0.40 7.07
CA SER A 133 -1.45 1.56 6.48
C SER A 133 -0.82 2.92 6.84
N ALA A 134 -0.38 3.11 8.10
CA ALA A 134 0.26 4.37 8.51
C ALA A 134 1.70 4.50 8.00
N ALA A 135 2.41 3.37 7.89
CA ALA A 135 3.72 3.31 7.25
C ALA A 135 3.62 3.65 5.76
N PHE A 136 2.59 3.15 5.08
CA PHE A 136 2.29 3.50 3.69
C PHE A 136 2.02 5.00 3.52
N ILE A 137 1.13 5.59 4.32
CA ILE A 137 0.87 7.04 4.25
C ILE A 137 2.15 7.83 4.53
N SER A 138 2.90 7.48 5.58
CA SER A 138 4.18 8.13 5.88
C SER A 138 5.18 7.99 4.74
N TRP A 139 5.20 6.84 4.05
CA TRP A 139 6.02 6.61 2.86
C TRP A 139 5.57 7.47 1.68
N VAL A 140 4.27 7.55 1.40
CA VAL A 140 3.71 8.42 0.34
C VAL A 140 4.14 9.86 0.58
N MET A 141 3.97 10.37 1.81
CA MET A 141 4.33 11.74 2.16
C MET A 141 5.85 11.99 2.09
N THR A 142 6.66 10.98 2.42
CA THR A 142 8.12 11.04 2.28
C THR A 142 8.52 11.12 0.80
N ARG A 143 7.95 10.26 -0.04
CA ARG A 143 8.26 10.21 -1.49
C ARG A 143 7.78 11.46 -2.23
N ALA A 144 6.63 12.00 -1.85
CA ALA A 144 6.12 13.26 -2.39
C ALA A 144 6.81 14.51 -1.79
N SER A 145 7.76 14.33 -0.88
CA SER A 145 8.51 15.40 -0.20
C SER A 145 7.60 16.42 0.49
N VAL A 146 6.57 15.94 1.21
CA VAL A 146 5.62 16.80 1.92
C VAL A 146 6.29 17.47 3.13
N PRO A 147 6.37 18.82 3.17
CA PRO A 147 7.08 19.52 4.24
C PRO A 147 6.33 19.38 5.57
N GLY A 148 7.08 19.14 6.65
CA GLY A 148 6.54 19.15 8.02
C GLY A 148 5.55 18.01 8.32
N PHE A 149 5.43 16.99 7.47
CA PHE A 149 4.53 15.87 7.75
C PHE A 149 5.04 15.02 8.93
N THR A 150 4.17 14.77 9.91
CA THR A 150 4.43 13.89 11.06
C THR A 150 4.45 12.42 10.61
N ARG A 151 5.63 11.93 10.23
CA ARG A 151 5.84 10.51 9.90
C ARG A 151 5.65 9.67 11.16
N SER A 152 4.73 8.71 11.11
CA SER A 152 4.39 7.86 12.26
C SER A 152 3.89 6.48 11.81
N PRO A 153 4.17 5.43 12.59
CA PRO A 153 3.52 4.12 12.43
C PRO A 153 2.03 4.13 12.86
N ARG A 154 1.46 5.28 13.26
CA ARG A 154 0.07 5.40 13.72
C ARG A 154 -0.67 6.56 13.05
N HIS A 155 -1.88 6.29 12.55
CA HIS A 155 -2.72 7.31 11.93
C HIS A 155 -3.08 8.46 12.87
N ILE A 156 -3.30 8.14 14.14
CA ILE A 156 -3.75 9.12 15.11
C ILE A 156 -2.75 10.26 15.35
N ASP A 157 -1.47 10.03 15.07
CA ASP A 157 -0.42 11.04 15.29
C ASP A 157 -0.52 12.19 14.28
N TYR A 158 -0.82 11.92 13.00
CA TYR A 158 -1.05 12.99 12.03
C TYR A 158 -2.47 13.56 12.08
N ILE A 159 -3.47 12.79 12.52
CA ILE A 159 -4.79 13.37 12.84
C ILE A 159 -4.62 14.42 13.96
N ARG A 160 -3.87 14.09 15.01
CA ARG A 160 -3.56 15.03 16.10
C ARG A 160 -2.77 16.24 15.61
N ALA A 161 -1.75 16.04 14.77
CA ALA A 161 -0.99 17.15 14.20
C ALA A 161 -1.88 18.09 13.38
N ALA A 162 -2.76 17.55 12.53
CA ALA A 162 -3.70 18.33 11.73
C ALA A 162 -4.75 19.07 12.58
N TYR A 163 -5.22 18.46 13.67
CA TYR A 163 -6.10 19.13 14.66
C TYR A 163 -5.39 20.32 15.32
N GLN A 164 -4.11 20.19 15.63
CA GLN A 164 -3.26 21.24 16.20
C GLN A 164 -2.81 22.27 15.14
N ASN A 165 -3.22 22.12 13.88
CA ASN A 165 -2.72 22.90 12.74
C ASN A 165 -1.18 22.89 12.64
N SER A 166 -0.57 21.76 12.99
CA SER A 166 0.85 21.52 12.90
C SER A 166 1.16 20.68 11.65
N GLY A 167 2.04 21.20 10.80
CA GLY A 167 2.45 20.54 9.55
C GLY A 167 1.57 20.90 8.35
N PRO A 168 1.45 20.00 7.36
CA PRO A 168 0.92 20.33 6.03
C PRO A 168 -0.59 20.18 5.91
N TYR A 169 -1.28 19.78 6.98
CA TYR A 169 -2.71 19.49 6.99
C TYR A 169 -3.43 20.28 8.09
N ARG A 170 -4.69 20.61 7.84
CA ARG A 170 -5.66 21.01 8.86
C ARG A 170 -6.81 20.01 8.91
N MET A 171 -7.38 19.77 10.08
CA MET A 171 -8.50 18.84 10.24
C MET A 171 -9.85 19.54 10.03
N THR A 172 -10.79 18.88 9.34
CA THR A 172 -12.17 19.35 9.12
C THR A 172 -13.17 18.18 9.19
N ASP A 173 -14.45 18.52 9.25
CA ASP A 173 -15.54 17.55 9.24
C ASP A 173 -15.73 16.98 7.81
N PRO A 174 -15.59 15.65 7.61
CA PRO A 174 -15.73 15.03 6.30
C PRO A 174 -17.15 15.16 5.70
N ALA A 175 -18.18 15.42 6.51
CA ALA A 175 -19.52 15.71 6.02
C ALA A 175 -19.69 17.17 5.54
N GLN A 176 -18.82 18.08 5.99
CA GLN A 176 -18.99 19.52 5.79
C GLN A 176 -18.06 20.14 4.76
N GLU A 177 -16.94 19.52 4.42
CA GLU A 177 -16.00 20.07 3.45
C GLU A 177 -15.80 19.12 2.27
N LYS A 178 -15.64 19.70 1.07
CA LYS A 178 -15.41 18.90 -0.14
C LYS A 178 -13.99 18.32 -0.11
N PRO A 179 -13.80 17.01 -0.32
CA PRO A 179 -12.48 16.42 -0.47
C PRO A 179 -11.83 16.89 -1.77
N ALA A 180 -10.51 17.01 -1.76
CA ALA A 180 -9.70 17.39 -2.90
C ALA A 180 -8.47 16.46 -3.02
N PRO A 181 -7.95 16.25 -4.24
CA PRO A 181 -6.73 15.47 -4.45
C PRO A 181 -5.58 15.89 -3.51
N GLY A 182 -4.93 14.94 -2.86
CA GLY A 182 -3.85 15.15 -1.89
C GLY A 182 -4.29 15.28 -0.43
N ASP A 183 -5.60 15.42 -0.16
CA ASP A 183 -6.16 15.31 1.19
C ASP A 183 -6.06 13.88 1.73
N LEU A 184 -6.24 13.71 3.04
CA LEU A 184 -6.41 12.40 3.67
C LEU A 184 -7.81 12.27 4.26
N LEU A 185 -8.51 11.18 3.95
CA LEU A 185 -9.77 10.85 4.61
C LEU A 185 -9.54 9.75 5.65
N CYS A 186 -9.99 9.98 6.88
CA CYS A 186 -9.66 9.16 8.04
C CYS A 186 -10.88 8.62 8.76
N TYR A 187 -10.79 7.38 9.23
CA TYR A 187 -11.76 6.73 10.10
C TYR A 187 -11.14 6.15 11.37
N LEU A 188 -11.95 6.00 12.41
CA LEU A 188 -11.60 5.28 13.64
C LEU A 188 -11.99 3.81 13.52
N ARG A 189 -11.24 2.91 14.17
CA ARG A 189 -11.53 1.47 14.16
C ARG A 189 -11.29 0.84 15.53
N ASP A 190 -11.83 -0.37 15.72
CA ASP A 190 -11.77 -1.16 16.95
C ASP A 190 -12.30 -0.40 18.17
N ARG A 191 -13.50 0.16 18.02
CA ARG A 191 -14.20 0.88 19.08
C ARG A 191 -15.59 0.30 19.29
N ARG A 192 -16.06 0.38 20.53
CA ARG A 192 -17.42 -0.04 20.93
C ARG A 192 -18.49 0.95 20.51
N GLU A 193 -18.10 2.22 20.37
CA GLU A 193 -18.99 3.32 20.02
C GLU A 193 -18.40 4.08 18.82
N THR A 194 -19.29 4.44 17.90
CA THR A 194 -18.99 5.28 16.74
C THR A 194 -18.86 6.74 17.19
N LEU A 195 -17.83 7.45 16.73
CA LEU A 195 -17.70 8.89 16.99
C LEU A 195 -17.84 9.72 15.72
N SER A 196 -18.71 10.71 15.80
CA SER A 196 -18.70 11.84 14.88
C SER A 196 -17.40 12.63 14.96
N TYR A 197 -17.17 13.48 13.95
CA TYR A 197 -16.13 14.51 13.96
C TYR A 197 -16.09 15.31 15.27
N SER A 198 -17.24 15.74 15.79
CA SER A 198 -17.32 16.50 17.05
C SER A 198 -16.82 15.69 18.26
N GLY A 199 -17.16 14.40 18.33
CA GLY A 199 -16.65 13.51 19.39
C GLY A 199 -15.14 13.31 19.29
N LEU A 200 -14.59 13.19 18.08
CA LEU A 200 -13.15 13.14 17.86
C LEU A 200 -12.46 14.44 18.32
N VAL A 201 -13.00 15.60 17.94
CA VAL A 201 -12.48 16.92 18.35
C VAL A 201 -12.46 17.06 19.88
N GLN A 202 -13.56 16.70 20.55
CA GLN A 202 -13.64 16.73 22.01
C GLN A 202 -12.56 15.85 22.66
N SER A 203 -12.41 14.63 22.15
CA SER A 203 -11.45 13.66 22.70
C SER A 203 -10.00 14.08 22.46
N LEU A 204 -9.71 14.68 21.30
CA LEU A 204 -8.39 15.26 21.00
C LEU A 204 -8.09 16.44 21.92
N GLY A 205 -9.08 17.32 22.14
CA GLY A 205 -8.95 18.47 23.03
C GLY A 205 -8.74 18.09 24.50
N SER A 206 -9.29 16.96 24.94
CA SER A 206 -9.08 16.44 26.30
C SER A 206 -7.81 15.59 26.45
N GLY A 207 -7.05 15.36 25.38
CA GLY A 207 -5.85 14.51 25.40
C GLY A 207 -6.13 13.00 25.55
N ALA A 208 -7.39 12.55 25.41
CA ALA A 208 -7.78 11.15 25.62
C ALA A 208 -7.37 10.19 24.47
N VAL A 209 -6.79 10.73 23.40
CA VAL A 209 -6.62 10.07 22.12
C VAL A 209 -5.15 9.73 21.87
N SER A 210 -4.53 8.91 22.73
CA SER A 210 -3.10 8.59 22.62
C SER A 210 -2.81 7.43 21.65
N HIS A 211 -3.56 6.34 21.77
CA HIS A 211 -3.31 5.08 21.03
C HIS A 211 -4.52 4.59 20.24
N TRP A 212 -5.44 5.48 19.87
CA TRP A 212 -6.63 5.08 19.14
C TRP A 212 -6.28 4.51 17.78
N LYS A 213 -6.81 3.32 17.51
CA LYS A 213 -6.68 2.68 16.21
C LYS A 213 -7.52 3.48 15.20
N SER A 214 -6.86 3.85 14.12
CA SER A 214 -7.40 4.68 13.05
C SER A 214 -6.79 4.24 11.73
N HIS A 215 -7.37 4.70 10.64
CA HIS A 215 -6.91 4.47 9.28
C HIS A 215 -7.24 5.68 8.42
N CYS A 216 -6.38 6.00 7.47
CA CYS A 216 -6.51 7.11 6.56
C CYS A 216 -6.07 6.67 5.16
N GLU A 217 -6.77 7.18 4.17
CA GLU A 217 -6.53 6.94 2.76
C GLU A 217 -6.29 8.28 2.04
N VAL A 218 -5.49 8.27 0.97
CA VAL A 218 -5.19 9.45 0.16
C VAL A 218 -6.33 9.73 -0.80
N VAL A 219 -6.84 10.95 -0.83
CA VAL A 219 -7.79 11.40 -1.86
C VAL A 219 -7.05 11.56 -3.20
N ILE A 220 -7.49 10.79 -4.19
CA ILE A 220 -6.91 10.75 -5.54
C ILE A 220 -7.66 11.68 -6.47
N ALA A 221 -8.98 11.56 -6.48
CA ALA A 221 -9.86 12.41 -7.28
C ALA A 221 -11.25 12.49 -6.64
N ALA A 222 -11.97 13.55 -6.94
CA ALA A 222 -13.37 13.72 -6.57
C ALA A 222 -14.20 14.12 -7.79
N ASN A 223 -15.32 13.41 -7.99
CA ASN A 223 -16.29 13.66 -9.04
C ASN A 223 -15.67 13.60 -10.46
N MET A 224 -14.80 12.61 -10.73
CA MET A 224 -14.09 12.48 -12.00
C MET A 224 -15.10 12.35 -13.15
N GLY A 225 -14.99 13.20 -14.19
CA GLY A 225 -15.96 13.18 -15.29
C GLY A 225 -17.43 13.41 -14.89
N GLY A 226 -17.72 13.92 -13.68
CA GLY A 226 -19.10 14.10 -13.20
C GLY A 226 -19.75 12.84 -12.61
N ASP A 227 -18.96 11.81 -12.30
CA ASP A 227 -19.42 10.49 -11.84
C ASP A 227 -19.92 10.42 -10.39
N ARG A 228 -19.88 11.54 -9.65
CA ARG A 228 -20.22 11.63 -8.23
C ARG A 228 -19.50 10.59 -7.35
N THR A 229 -18.23 10.33 -7.66
CA THR A 229 -17.40 9.36 -6.92
C THR A 229 -16.17 10.04 -6.33
N LEU A 230 -15.88 9.71 -5.06
CA LEU A 230 -14.62 9.98 -4.40
C LEU A 230 -13.72 8.75 -4.56
N TYR A 231 -12.49 8.97 -5.01
CA TYR A 231 -11.48 7.95 -5.19
C TYR A 231 -10.42 8.10 -4.13
N LEU A 232 -10.21 7.04 -3.35
CA LEU A 232 -9.24 6.97 -2.26
C LEU A 232 -8.25 5.85 -2.54
N ILE A 233 -6.99 6.00 -2.12
CA ILE A 233 -6.02 4.90 -2.12
C ILE A 233 -5.41 4.78 -0.72
N GLY A 234 -5.42 3.57 -0.18
CA GLY A 234 -4.79 3.24 1.10
C GLY A 234 -3.94 1.98 1.00
N GLY A 235 -2.87 1.95 1.79
CA GLY A 235 -2.10 0.74 2.07
C GLY A 235 -2.76 -0.07 3.20
N ASN A 236 -2.54 -1.38 3.22
CA ASN A 236 -3.21 -2.33 4.11
C ASN A 236 -4.75 -2.26 4.03
N VAL A 237 -5.31 -1.78 2.91
CA VAL A 237 -6.73 -1.90 2.62
C VAL A 237 -6.89 -3.24 1.90
N MET A 238 -7.66 -4.17 2.49
CA MET A 238 -7.71 -5.57 2.03
C MET A 238 -6.32 -6.26 1.99
N ASN A 239 -5.43 -5.90 2.93
CA ASN A 239 -4.05 -6.41 3.00
C ASN A 239 -3.21 -6.14 1.73
N THR A 240 -3.51 -5.02 1.04
CA THR A 240 -2.85 -4.59 -0.21
C THR A 240 -2.87 -3.05 -0.33
N VAL A 241 -2.41 -2.49 -1.46
CA VAL A 241 -2.62 -1.08 -1.83
C VAL A 241 -3.86 -0.98 -2.71
N ALA A 242 -5.02 -0.82 -2.08
CA ALA A 242 -6.30 -0.80 -2.77
C ALA A 242 -6.85 0.60 -2.98
N LEU A 243 -7.64 0.72 -4.06
CA LEU A 243 -8.48 1.87 -4.31
C LEU A 243 -9.85 1.67 -3.67
N ARG A 244 -10.45 2.72 -3.12
CA ARG A 244 -11.82 2.72 -2.62
C ARG A 244 -12.63 3.80 -3.31
N LYS A 245 -13.88 3.46 -3.62
CA LYS A 245 -14.88 4.39 -4.17
C LYS A 245 -15.94 4.71 -3.13
N LEU A 246 -16.14 5.98 -2.81
CA LEU A 246 -17.27 6.48 -2.00
C LEU A 246 -18.18 7.37 -2.85
N SER A 247 -19.47 7.41 -2.51
CA SER A 247 -20.42 8.29 -3.20
C SER A 247 -20.25 9.75 -2.75
N LEU A 248 -20.44 10.67 -3.69
CA LEU A 248 -20.52 12.10 -3.45
C LEU A 248 -21.94 12.60 -3.71
N ASP A 249 -22.37 13.57 -2.92
CA ASP A 249 -23.64 14.26 -3.16
C ASP A 249 -23.54 15.19 -4.39
N ARG A 250 -24.65 15.82 -4.76
CA ARG A 250 -24.68 16.76 -5.90
C ARG A 250 -23.79 17.97 -5.72
N SER A 251 -23.45 18.32 -4.48
CA SER A 251 -22.56 19.43 -4.15
C SER A 251 -21.08 19.01 -4.20
N GLY A 252 -20.77 17.71 -4.27
CA GLY A 252 -19.41 17.16 -4.23
C GLY A 252 -18.89 16.92 -2.81
N ARG A 253 -19.78 16.81 -1.81
CA ARG A 253 -19.45 16.36 -0.45
C ARG A 253 -19.63 14.87 -0.32
N ILE A 254 -18.99 14.26 0.68
CA ILE A 254 -19.03 12.83 0.89
C ILE A 254 -20.41 12.43 1.42
N GLU A 255 -21.08 11.50 0.73
CA GLU A 255 -22.23 10.79 1.29
C GLU A 255 -21.69 9.70 2.21
N LEU A 256 -21.45 10.05 3.49
CA LEU A 256 -20.81 9.14 4.44
C LEU A 256 -21.66 7.87 4.63
N PRO A 257 -21.10 6.68 4.36
CA PRO A 257 -21.76 5.43 4.68
C PRO A 257 -22.06 5.35 6.18
N PRO A 258 -23.13 4.65 6.59
CA PRO A 258 -23.37 4.41 8.01
C PRO A 258 -22.16 3.69 8.60
N ALA A 259 -21.78 4.06 9.82
CA ALA A 259 -20.72 3.37 10.55
C ALA A 259 -21.12 1.90 10.80
N LYS A 260 -20.13 1.02 10.96
CA LYS A 260 -20.39 -0.41 11.23
C LYS A 260 -21.17 -0.57 12.52
N ALA A 261 -22.21 -1.39 12.48
CA ALA A 261 -22.82 -1.94 13.69
C ALA A 261 -21.91 -3.07 14.18
N THR A 262 -20.99 -2.77 15.09
CA THR A 262 -20.05 -3.77 15.62
C THR A 262 -20.62 -4.45 16.87
N ALA A 263 -20.51 -5.77 16.95
CA ALA A 263 -20.40 -6.43 18.24
C ALA A 263 -19.06 -6.06 18.90
N GLY A 264 -18.94 -6.19 20.22
CA GLY A 264 -17.74 -5.80 20.97
C GLY A 264 -16.44 -6.53 20.58
N ASP A 265 -16.51 -7.52 19.68
CA ASP A 265 -15.42 -8.33 19.15
C ASP A 265 -15.01 -7.97 17.70
N GLY A 266 -15.63 -6.95 17.10
CA GLY A 266 -15.29 -6.48 15.75
C GLY A 266 -15.94 -7.26 14.61
N VAL A 267 -16.86 -8.19 14.91
CA VAL A 267 -17.68 -8.86 13.89
C VAL A 267 -18.84 -7.96 13.51
N ASP A 268 -19.03 -7.76 12.19
CA ASP A 268 -20.24 -7.13 11.66
C ASP A 268 -21.36 -8.17 11.72
N LEU A 269 -22.24 -8.01 12.72
CA LEU A 269 -23.34 -8.96 12.97
C LEU A 269 -24.35 -9.04 11.81
N GLY A 270 -24.37 -8.03 10.94
CA GLY A 270 -25.28 -7.99 9.80
C GLY A 270 -24.71 -8.68 8.55
N CYS A 271 -23.41 -8.51 8.32
CA CYS A 271 -22.73 -9.06 7.15
C CYS A 271 -22.56 -10.59 7.25
N THR A 272 -23.37 -11.32 6.49
CA THR A 272 -23.28 -12.79 6.36
C THR A 272 -23.51 -13.21 4.90
N PRO A 273 -23.14 -14.44 4.50
CA PRO A 273 -23.46 -14.94 3.15
C PRO A 273 -24.96 -14.97 2.81
N GLY A 274 -25.86 -14.93 3.80
CA GLY A 274 -27.30 -14.85 3.59
C GLY A 274 -27.87 -13.43 3.57
N ARG A 275 -27.04 -12.41 3.85
CA ARG A 275 -27.38 -10.98 3.94
C ARG A 275 -26.24 -10.15 3.33
N GLU A 276 -25.86 -10.49 2.11
CA GLU A 276 -24.72 -9.88 1.42
C GLU A 276 -24.89 -8.36 1.22
N GLU A 277 -26.12 -7.87 1.16
CA GLU A 277 -26.48 -6.45 1.12
C GLU A 277 -26.04 -5.67 2.36
N GLU A 278 -25.73 -6.36 3.46
CA GLU A 278 -25.22 -5.77 4.69
C GLU A 278 -23.69 -5.73 4.72
N CYS A 279 -23.03 -6.48 3.82
CA CYS A 279 -21.59 -6.51 3.70
C CYS A 279 -21.07 -5.31 2.90
N SER A 280 -20.41 -4.38 3.58
CA SER A 280 -19.80 -3.24 2.89
C SER A 280 -18.52 -2.81 3.60
N PHE A 281 -17.39 -2.90 2.90
CA PHE A 281 -16.12 -2.39 3.39
C PHE A 281 -16.10 -0.86 3.53
N ASN A 282 -17.07 -0.15 2.93
CA ASN A 282 -17.20 1.31 2.99
C ASN A 282 -17.84 1.80 4.29
N ARG A 283 -18.56 0.94 5.02
CA ARG A 283 -19.07 1.24 6.37
C ARG A 283 -17.87 1.33 7.30
N GLN A 284 -17.48 2.54 7.66
CA GLN A 284 -16.41 2.84 8.60
C GLN A 284 -16.81 4.06 9.42
N ASP A 285 -16.19 4.25 10.58
CA ASP A 285 -16.40 5.44 11.42
C ASP A 285 -15.59 6.64 10.87
N TRP A 286 -15.96 7.10 9.68
CA TRP A 286 -15.31 8.22 8.98
C TRP A 286 -15.44 9.51 9.79
N ALA A 287 -14.35 9.93 10.42
CA ALA A 287 -14.38 10.92 11.48
C ALA A 287 -13.58 12.20 11.17
N ALA A 288 -12.67 12.18 10.20
CA ALA A 288 -11.85 13.35 9.88
C ALA A 288 -11.47 13.42 8.41
N LEU A 289 -11.53 14.62 7.85
CA LEU A 289 -10.89 14.96 6.58
C LEU A 289 -9.69 15.87 6.90
N LEU A 290 -8.49 15.45 6.52
CA LEU A 290 -7.27 16.25 6.67
C LEU A 290 -7.01 16.96 5.35
N LYS A 291 -7.24 18.26 5.36
CA LYS A 291 -7.15 19.11 4.17
C LYS A 291 -5.72 19.59 3.98
N LEU A 292 -5.15 19.32 2.82
CA LEU A 292 -3.80 19.78 2.48
C LEU A 292 -3.78 21.31 2.41
N VAL A 293 -2.92 21.94 3.21
CA VAL A 293 -2.70 23.40 3.21
C VAL A 293 -1.35 23.78 2.62
N ALA A 294 -0.38 22.85 2.60
CA ALA A 294 0.90 23.06 1.93
C ALA A 294 0.73 22.97 0.40
N THR A 295 1.42 23.86 -0.33
CA THR A 295 1.26 23.97 -1.79
C THR A 295 2.48 23.48 -2.59
N ALA A 296 3.67 23.49 -1.99
CA ALA A 296 4.91 23.11 -2.65
C ALA A 296 5.65 21.99 -1.88
N PRO A 297 6.30 21.04 -2.58
CA PRO A 297 7.20 20.09 -1.95
C PRO A 297 8.36 20.81 -1.23
N ALA A 298 8.91 20.18 -0.20
CA ALA A 298 10.17 20.60 0.39
C ALA A 298 11.27 20.55 -0.67
N ALA A 299 12.15 21.56 -0.69
CA ALA A 299 13.35 21.48 -1.50
C ALA A 299 14.19 20.29 -1.01
N VAL A 300 14.49 19.36 -1.91
CA VAL A 300 15.52 18.35 -1.64
C VAL A 300 16.82 19.14 -1.46
N PRO A 301 17.54 19.01 -0.34
CA PRO A 301 18.84 19.64 -0.21
C PRO A 301 19.69 19.17 -1.41
N MET A 302 20.01 20.09 -2.32
CA MET A 302 21.06 19.82 -3.29
C MET A 302 22.30 19.57 -2.45
N GLY A 303 22.77 18.32 -2.43
CA GLY A 303 24.07 18.01 -1.86
C GLY A 303 25.05 19.03 -2.42
N THR A 304 25.80 19.69 -1.54
CA THR A 304 26.96 20.47 -1.95
C THR A 304 27.74 19.61 -2.96
N PRO A 305 28.10 20.14 -4.15
CA PRO A 305 28.92 19.38 -5.07
C PRO A 305 30.14 18.89 -4.28
N ASP A 306 30.46 17.60 -4.39
CA ASP A 306 31.67 17.06 -3.80
C ASP A 306 32.84 18.01 -4.15
N PRO A 307 33.70 18.37 -3.17
CA PRO A 307 34.86 19.18 -3.48
C PRO A 307 35.62 18.50 -4.61
N ALA A 308 35.87 19.28 -5.69
CA ALA A 308 36.55 18.79 -6.88
C ALA A 308 37.79 17.99 -6.48
N PRO A 309 38.10 16.87 -7.16
CA PRO A 309 39.29 16.09 -6.86
C PRO A 309 40.50 17.02 -6.90
N LEU A 310 41.29 17.04 -5.82
CA LEU A 310 42.56 17.75 -5.79
C LEU A 310 43.38 17.34 -7.01
N PRO A 311 43.99 18.30 -7.73
CA PRO A 311 44.80 17.97 -8.90
C PRO A 311 45.97 17.07 -8.46
N ALA A 312 46.11 15.93 -9.13
CA ALA A 312 47.25 15.05 -8.94
C ALA A 312 48.55 15.84 -9.17
N PRO A 313 49.55 15.74 -8.29
CA PRO A 313 50.82 16.42 -8.50
C PRO A 313 51.58 15.71 -9.62
N GLY A 314 51.70 16.37 -10.78
CA GLY A 314 52.60 15.93 -11.84
C GLY A 314 52.01 16.01 -13.24
N ALA A 315 51.86 17.21 -13.76
CA ALA A 315 51.76 17.43 -15.21
C ALA A 315 52.63 18.63 -15.58
N THR A 316 53.94 18.41 -15.66
CA THR A 316 54.86 19.30 -16.37
C THR A 316 54.72 19.04 -17.87
N ALA A 317 54.54 20.13 -18.64
CA ALA A 317 54.56 20.13 -20.09
C ALA A 317 55.95 19.71 -20.65
N PRO A 318 56.04 19.20 -21.89
CA PRO A 318 57.27 18.61 -22.43
C PRO A 318 58.24 19.69 -22.95
N PRO A 319 59.55 19.40 -23.02
CA PRO A 319 60.10 19.12 -24.36
C PRO A 319 61.31 18.15 -24.45
N MET A 320 61.41 17.55 -25.65
CA MET A 320 62.54 17.12 -26.48
C MET A 320 63.80 16.39 -25.95
N ALA A 321 64.16 15.39 -26.78
CA ALA A 321 65.48 14.83 -27.12
C ALA A 321 65.96 13.57 -26.35
N ALA A 322 66.15 12.49 -27.12
CA ALA A 322 66.84 11.24 -26.76
C ALA A 322 68.38 11.44 -26.86
N PRO A 323 69.25 10.57 -26.28
CA PRO A 323 69.45 9.24 -26.86
C PRO A 323 69.83 8.08 -25.88
N ALA A 324 69.67 6.87 -26.43
CA ALA A 324 70.52 5.67 -26.29
C ALA A 324 70.51 4.78 -25.02
N SER A 325 70.17 3.51 -25.28
CA SER A 325 70.85 2.27 -24.84
C SER A 325 70.51 1.65 -23.48
N GLN A 326 69.67 0.60 -23.48
CA GLN A 326 70.06 -0.82 -23.29
C GLN A 326 68.84 -1.74 -23.03
N THR A 327 68.93 -2.95 -23.57
CA THR A 327 67.93 -4.05 -23.67
C THR A 327 67.84 -4.91 -22.37
N PRO A 328 67.19 -6.10 -22.37
CA PRO A 328 65.79 -6.32 -21.98
C PRO A 328 65.66 -7.34 -20.81
N MET A 329 64.46 -7.57 -20.26
CA MET A 329 64.00 -8.81 -19.58
C MET A 329 62.72 -8.48 -18.80
N ARG A 330 61.71 -9.32 -18.59
CA ARG A 330 61.22 -10.58 -19.15
C ARG A 330 59.89 -10.79 -18.40
N ALA A 331 58.78 -10.99 -19.10
CA ALA A 331 57.52 -11.39 -18.46
C ALA A 331 57.61 -12.84 -17.96
N PRO A 332 56.92 -13.16 -16.87
CA PRO A 332 56.01 -14.31 -16.89
C PRO A 332 54.73 -14.04 -16.10
N THR A 333 53.65 -14.80 -16.13
CA THR A 333 53.02 -15.74 -17.07
C THR A 333 51.64 -15.94 -16.42
N VAL A 334 50.56 -15.83 -17.21
CA VAL A 334 49.19 -16.09 -16.76
C VAL A 334 49.06 -17.58 -16.42
N VAL A 335 48.61 -17.90 -15.21
CA VAL A 335 48.27 -19.26 -14.77
C VAL A 335 46.85 -19.59 -15.26
N PRO A 336 46.64 -20.68 -16.03
CA PRO A 336 45.29 -21.10 -16.42
C PRO A 336 44.55 -21.81 -15.27
N PRO A 337 43.20 -21.76 -15.24
CA PRO A 337 42.41 -22.30 -14.15
C PRO A 337 42.42 -23.84 -14.11
N ARG A 338 42.34 -24.35 -12.88
CA ARG A 338 42.33 -25.76 -12.49
C ARG A 338 41.11 -26.52 -13.06
N PRO A 339 41.25 -27.78 -13.52
CA PRO A 339 40.14 -28.61 -14.01
C PRO A 339 39.15 -29.05 -12.91
N PRO A 340 37.90 -29.38 -13.27
CA PRO A 340 36.82 -29.65 -12.34
C PRO A 340 36.99 -30.98 -11.58
N ILE A 341 36.54 -30.98 -10.32
CA ILE A 341 36.54 -32.13 -9.41
C ILE A 341 35.43 -33.12 -9.82
N PRO A 342 35.68 -34.45 -9.86
CA PRO A 342 34.66 -35.44 -10.19
C PRO A 342 33.55 -35.53 -9.14
N ASN A 343 32.33 -35.77 -9.63
CA ASN A 343 31.07 -35.95 -8.90
C ASN A 343 31.20 -36.72 -7.58
N ALA A 344 30.73 -36.09 -6.49
CA ALA A 344 30.40 -36.78 -5.26
C ALA A 344 29.12 -37.61 -5.48
N ASN A 345 29.19 -38.90 -5.18
CA ASN A 345 28.04 -39.78 -5.11
C ASN A 345 26.99 -39.25 -4.10
N PRO A 346 25.68 -39.47 -4.35
CA PRO A 346 24.64 -39.04 -3.43
C PRO A 346 24.76 -39.80 -2.09
N MET A 347 24.66 -39.05 -0.98
CA MET A 347 24.53 -39.60 0.36
C MET A 347 23.28 -40.49 0.49
N PRO A 348 23.33 -41.59 1.26
CA PRO A 348 22.13 -42.36 1.57
C PRO A 348 21.16 -41.56 2.44
N ALA A 349 19.86 -41.76 2.18
CA ALA A 349 18.76 -41.13 2.90
C ALA A 349 18.81 -41.41 4.42
N PRO A 350 18.37 -40.47 5.28
CA PRO A 350 18.26 -40.71 6.71
C PRO A 350 17.14 -41.75 7.00
N PRO A 351 17.25 -42.53 8.10
CA PRO A 351 16.24 -43.50 8.46
C PRO A 351 14.92 -42.81 8.81
N ALA A 352 13.81 -43.45 8.42
CA ALA A 352 12.45 -43.00 8.71
C ALA A 352 12.23 -42.89 10.23
N SER A 353 11.63 -41.78 10.67
CA SER A 353 11.15 -41.61 12.04
C SER A 353 10.06 -42.64 12.36
N PRO A 354 10.00 -43.17 13.61
CA PRO A 354 8.98 -44.13 13.98
C PRO A 354 7.59 -43.47 14.00
N SER A 355 6.60 -44.18 13.45
CA SER A 355 5.18 -43.82 13.47
C SER A 355 4.69 -43.54 14.90
N PRO A 356 3.82 -42.53 15.10
CA PRO A 356 3.21 -42.30 16.41
C PRO A 356 2.25 -43.45 16.76
N THR A 357 2.47 -44.05 17.91
CA THR A 357 1.60 -45.05 18.54
C THR A 357 0.20 -44.45 18.73
N ARG A 358 -0.83 -45.13 18.19
CA ARG A 358 -2.24 -44.82 18.45
C ARG A 358 -2.54 -44.92 19.95
N THR A 359 -2.89 -43.80 20.57
CA THR A 359 -3.60 -43.76 21.86
C THR A 359 -5.04 -44.26 21.65
N PRO A 360 -5.61 -45.06 22.59
CA PRO A 360 -6.99 -45.50 22.49
C PRO A 360 -7.97 -44.35 22.78
N THR A 361 -9.00 -44.26 21.95
CA THR A 361 -10.13 -43.33 22.05
C THR A 361 -10.90 -43.53 23.37
N PRO A 362 -11.24 -42.47 24.12
CA PRO A 362 -12.16 -42.60 25.25
C PRO A 362 -13.61 -42.80 24.75
N THR A 363 -14.30 -43.75 25.37
CA THR A 363 -15.73 -44.05 25.20
C THR A 363 -16.59 -42.82 25.52
N PRO A 364 -17.66 -42.52 24.75
CA PRO A 364 -18.53 -41.39 25.06
C PRO A 364 -19.37 -41.67 26.31
N THR A 365 -19.23 -40.82 27.33
CA THR A 365 -20.10 -40.77 28.50
C THR A 365 -21.45 -40.16 28.11
N THR A 366 -22.51 -40.93 28.28
CA THR A 366 -23.90 -40.51 28.09
C THR A 366 -24.26 -39.39 29.07
N LEU A 367 -24.60 -38.20 28.58
CA LEU A 367 -25.16 -37.12 29.39
C LEU A 367 -26.63 -37.43 29.76
N PRO A 368 -27.07 -37.20 31.01
CA PRO A 368 -28.46 -37.40 31.41
C PRO A 368 -29.38 -36.32 30.81
N VAL A 369 -30.55 -36.77 30.35
CA VAL A 369 -31.63 -35.94 29.78
C VAL A 369 -32.28 -35.08 30.89
N PRO A 370 -32.53 -33.77 30.67
CA PRO A 370 -33.22 -32.92 31.65
C PRO A 370 -34.73 -33.22 31.71
N PRO A 371 -35.37 -33.05 32.87
CA PRO A 371 -36.82 -33.30 33.03
C PRO A 371 -37.67 -32.22 32.35
N PRO A 372 -38.92 -32.54 31.96
CA PRO A 372 -39.81 -31.61 31.29
C PRO A 372 -40.34 -30.51 32.25
N PRO A 373 -40.72 -29.34 31.72
CA PRO A 373 -41.25 -28.24 32.53
C PRO A 373 -42.65 -28.54 33.09
N PRO A 374 -43.02 -27.96 34.25
CA PRO A 374 -44.32 -28.18 34.87
C PRO A 374 -45.44 -27.57 34.02
N ARG A 375 -46.55 -28.31 33.89
CA ARG A 375 -47.81 -27.80 33.33
C ARG A 375 -48.49 -26.94 34.38
N THR A 376 -48.77 -25.68 34.03
CA THR A 376 -49.69 -24.83 34.78
C THR A 376 -51.11 -25.08 34.29
N SER A 377 -51.96 -25.55 35.19
CA SER A 377 -53.43 -25.51 35.11
C SER A 377 -53.98 -24.16 35.49
#